data_AF-A0A7C6Q457-F1
#
_entry.id   AF-A0A7C6Q457-F1
#
_cell.length_a   1.000
_cell.length_b   1.000
_cell.length_c   1.000
_cell.angle_alpha   90.00
_cell.angle_beta   90.00
_cell.angle_gamma   90.00
#
_symmetry.space_group_name_H-M   'P 1'
#
loop_
_entity.id
_entity.type
_entity.pdbx_description
1 polymer ?
#
loop_
_entity_poly.entity_id
_entity_poly.type
_entity_poly.pdbx_seq_one_letter_code
_entity_poly.pdbx_strand_id
1 'polypeptide(L)' 'MAKVRRRRVRDTWKEKKWYTVTAPGLFGEKEIGVTPARDPKLLSTRRVEATMRELTGD' A
#
# COMPACT_ATOMS: atom_id res chain seq x y z
N MET A 1 8.90 30.86 -30.39
CA MET A 1 9.04 30.47 -28.96
C MET A 1 7.99 29.43 -28.63
N ALA A 2 8.37 28.16 -28.41
CA ALA A 2 7.42 27.09 -28.13
C ALA A 2 6.87 27.25 -26.70
N LYS A 3 5.55 27.44 -26.58
CA LYS A 3 4.85 27.54 -25.30
C LYS A 3 4.91 26.18 -24.62
N VAL A 4 5.82 26.02 -23.66
CA VAL A 4 5.95 24.80 -22.84
C VAL A 4 4.58 24.56 -22.18
N ARG A 5 3.85 23.55 -22.67
CA ARG A 5 2.60 23.11 -22.06
C ARG A 5 2.95 22.60 -20.66
N ARG A 6 2.69 23.41 -19.62
CA ARG A 6 2.77 22.95 -18.23
C ARG A 6 1.82 21.75 -18.09
N ARG A 7 2.40 20.57 -17.88
CA ARG A 7 1.65 19.33 -17.63
C ARG A 7 0.73 19.61 -16.44
N ARG A 8 -0.59 19.44 -16.61
CA ARG A 8 -1.52 19.52 -15.47
C ARG A 8 -1.03 18.51 -14.43
N VAL A 9 -0.67 19.00 -13.25
CA VAL A 9 -0.32 18.16 -12.10
C VAL A 9 -1.59 17.42 -11.72
N ARG A 10 -1.68 16.17 -12.15
CA ARG A 10 -2.81 15.29 -11.82
C ARG A 10 -2.58 14.83 -10.39
N ASP A 11 -3.59 15.00 -9.54
CA ASP A 11 -3.56 14.50 -8.18
C ASP A 11 -3.61 12.97 -8.22
N THR A 12 -2.45 12.34 -7.99
CA THR A 12 -2.28 10.90 -8.05
C THR A 12 -2.71 10.19 -6.77
N TRP A 13 -3.04 10.93 -5.70
CA TRP A 13 -3.48 10.35 -4.43
C TRP A 13 -4.95 9.99 -4.45
N LYS A 14 -5.80 10.83 -5.08
CA LYS A 14 -7.24 10.55 -5.26
C LYS A 14 -7.52 9.25 -6.01
N GLU A 15 -6.57 8.77 -6.80
CA GLU A 15 -6.72 7.53 -7.57
C GLU A 15 -6.29 6.27 -6.81
N LYS A 16 -5.65 6.42 -5.65
CA LYS A 16 -5.22 5.28 -4.84
C LYS A 16 -6.37 4.84 -3.95
N LYS A 17 -6.54 3.52 -3.85
CA LYS A 17 -7.37 2.88 -2.84
C LYS A 17 -6.47 2.36 -1.73
N TRP A 18 -7.00 2.36 -0.51
CA TRP A 18 -6.32 1.80 0.65
C TRP A 18 -6.64 0.30 0.75
N TYR A 19 -5.62 -0.50 0.97
CA TYR A 19 -5.74 -1.95 1.12
C TYR A 19 -5.15 -2.36 2.46
N THR A 20 -5.86 -3.19 3.19
CA THR A 20 -5.36 -3.82 4.42
C THR A 20 -4.45 -4.99 4.05
N VAL A 21 -3.29 -5.05 4.69
CA VAL A 21 -2.37 -6.18 4.65
C VAL A 21 -2.59 -7.00 5.92
N THR A 22 -3.14 -8.19 5.76
CA THR A 22 -3.35 -9.15 6.85
C THR A 22 -2.21 -10.15 6.92
N ALA A 23 -1.87 -10.57 8.12
CA ALA A 23 -0.97 -11.68 8.34
C ALA A 23 -1.62 -13.00 7.86
N PRO A 24 -0.82 -14.01 7.50
CA PRO A 24 -1.33 -15.35 7.27
C PRO A 24 -2.10 -15.88 8.49
N GLY A 25 -3.09 -16.76 8.28
CA GLY A 25 -3.93 -17.31 9.35
C GLY A 25 -3.18 -18.03 10.47
N LEU A 26 -1.93 -18.45 10.22
CA LEU A 26 -1.00 -18.97 11.24
C LEU A 26 -0.74 -17.97 12.39
N PHE A 27 -0.88 -16.67 12.13
CA PHE A 27 -0.70 -15.59 13.11
C PHE A 27 -2.03 -14.93 13.51
N GLY A 28 -3.16 -15.61 13.30
CA GLY A 28 -4.48 -15.12 13.70
C GLY A 28 -5.04 -14.00 12.82
N GLU A 29 -4.64 -13.95 11.54
CA GLU A 29 -5.13 -12.95 10.55
C GLU A 29 -4.97 -11.49 10.99
N LYS A 30 -3.97 -11.21 11.83
CA LYS A 30 -3.75 -9.89 12.39
C LYS A 30 -3.48 -8.85 11.29
N GLU A 31 -4.08 -7.66 11.41
CA GLU A 31 -3.78 -6.55 10.52
C GLU A 31 -2.35 -6.04 10.78
N ILE A 32 -1.48 -6.16 9.78
CA ILE A 32 -0.09 -5.68 9.82
C ILE A 32 -0.05 -4.18 9.51
N GLY A 33 -0.93 -3.72 8.62
CA GLY A 33 -1.04 -2.31 8.26
C GLY A 33 -1.84 -2.07 6.99
N VAL A 34 -1.84 -0.82 6.55
CA VAL A 34 -2.57 -0.38 5.35
C VAL A 34 -1.62 0.18 4.30
N THR A 35 -1.85 -0.18 3.04
CA THR A 35 -1.04 0.25 1.91
C THR A 35 -1.90 0.86 0.82
N PRO A 36 -1.60 2.09 0.36
CA PRO A 36 -2.31 2.67 -0.77
C PRO A 36 -1.76 2.14 -2.10
N ALA A 37 -2.66 1.68 -2.96
CA ALA A 37 -2.32 1.26 -4.33
C ALA A 37 -3.39 1.72 -5.32
N ARG A 38 -2.96 2.00 -6.55
CA ARG A 38 -3.86 2.36 -7.64
C ARG A 38 -4.46 1.13 -8.32
N ASP A 39 -3.70 0.05 -8.38
CA ASP A 39 -4.07 -1.22 -9.01
C ASP A 39 -3.68 -2.38 -8.08
N PRO A 40 -4.57 -3.38 -7.87
CA PRO A 40 -4.26 -4.57 -7.10
C PRO A 40 -3.00 -5.32 -7.55
N LYS A 41 -2.66 -5.30 -8.85
CA LYS A 41 -1.46 -5.96 -9.38
C LYS A 41 -0.17 -5.38 -8.80
N LEU A 42 -0.19 -4.10 -8.41
CA LEU A 42 0.95 -3.42 -7.78
C LEU A 42 1.13 -3.81 -6.31
N LEU A 43 0.19 -4.54 -5.70
CA LEU A 43 0.31 -5.06 -4.34
C LEU A 43 1.11 -6.37 -4.32
N SER A 44 0.96 -7.22 -5.33
CA SER A 44 1.63 -8.54 -5.40
C SER A 44 3.16 -8.46 -5.40
N THR A 45 3.75 -7.33 -5.82
CA THR A 45 5.21 -7.11 -5.81
C THR A 45 5.70 -6.44 -4.52
N ARG A 46 4.84 -6.18 -3.54
CA ARG A 46 5.23 -5.53 -2.28
C ARG A 46 5.62 -6.58 -1.24
N ARG A 47 6.65 -6.25 -0.45
CA ARG A 47 6.98 -6.95 0.80
C ARG A 47 6.68 -6.02 1.97
N VAL A 48 6.10 -6.58 3.01
CA VAL A 48 5.88 -5.90 4.29
C VAL A 48 6.67 -6.70 5.32
N GLU A 49 7.52 -6.01 6.07
CA GLU A 49 8.25 -6.59 7.19
C GLU A 49 7.49 -6.25 8.47
N ALA A 50 7.27 -7.27 9.30
CA ALA A 50 6.64 -7.14 10.61
C ALA A 50 7.47 -7.92 11.62
N THR A 51 7.56 -7.43 12.85
CA THR A 51 8.24 -8.17 13.91
C THR A 51 7.32 -9.20 14.55
N MET A 52 7.89 -10.33 14.98
CA MET A 52 7.14 -11.38 15.69
C MET A 52 6.43 -10.82 16.93
N ARG A 53 7.06 -9.86 17.61
CA ARG A 53 6.47 -9.15 18.74
C ARG A 53 5.15 -8.45 18.40
N GLU A 54 5.10 -7.77 17.26
CA GLU A 54 3.89 -7.09 16.79
C GLU A 54 2.80 -8.08 16.38
N LEU A 55 3.18 -9.29 15.94
CA LEU A 55 2.23 -10.35 15.59
C LEU A 55 1.67 -11.03 16.84
N THR A 56 2.52 -11.44 17.79
CA THR A 56 2.14 -12.26 18.96
C THR A 56 1.79 -11.47 20.22
N GLY A 57 2.21 -10.20 20.34
CA GLY A 57 1.77 -9.30 21.41
C GLY A 57 2.45 -9.44 22.78
N ASP A 58 3.63 -10.07 22.87
CA ASP A 58 4.50 -10.06 24.07
C ASP A 58 5.29 -8.74 24.22
#